data_AF-A0A932ZVE1-F1
#
_entry.id   AF-A0A932ZVE1-F1
#
_cell.length_a   1.000
_cell.length_b   1.000
_cell.length_c   1.000
_cell.angle_alpha   90.00
_cell.angle_beta   90.00
_cell.angle_gamma   90.00
#
_symmetry.space_group_name_H-M   'P 1'
#
loop_
_entity.id
_entity.type
_entity.pdbx_description
1 polymer ?
#
loop_
_entity_poly.entity_id
_entity_poly.type
_entity_poly.pdbx_seq_one_letter_code
_entity_poly.pdbx_strand_id
1 'polypeptide(L)'
;MKATEHKPGRIFQVQFEPGDDFFKELNRFVREKNIRAGSVFLLGAFTKIDVISGFKSMTGYDVDRRSFGDWRELVALGNISWPDKPPAALGEGVEWSGPQPYVHIHMALSGGPGKNEEVLVGHLSGGILKGGMVVQIFEHI
;
A
#
# COMPACT_ATOMS: atom_id res chain seq x y z
N MET A 1 22.69 -12.67 1.81
CA MET A 1 22.32 -11.29 1.43
C MET A 1 22.40 -11.20 -0.09
N LYS A 2 21.37 -10.65 -0.76
CA LYS A 2 21.41 -10.28 -2.18
C LYS A 2 21.26 -8.77 -2.26
N ALA A 3 22.01 -8.13 -3.15
CA ALA A 3 21.96 -6.68 -3.34
C ALA A 3 21.76 -6.39 -4.82
N THR A 4 20.94 -5.38 -5.11
CA THR A 4 20.74 -4.84 -6.46
C THR A 4 21.01 -3.34 -6.37
N GLU A 5 21.92 -2.86 -7.21
CA GLU A 5 22.18 -1.43 -7.35
C GLU A 5 21.14 -0.81 -8.29
N HIS A 6 20.66 0.39 -7.92
CA HIS A 6 19.74 1.18 -8.72
C HIS A 6 20.20 2.64 -8.74
N LYS A 7 19.82 3.36 -9.80
CA LYS A 7 19.95 4.82 -9.88
C LYS A 7 18.61 5.48 -9.56
N PRO A 8 18.61 6.69 -8.97
CA PRO A 8 17.40 7.49 -8.85
C PRO A 8 16.82 7.82 -10.24
N GLY A 9 15.55 7.51 -10.44
CA GLY A 9 14.77 7.87 -11.61
C GLY A 9 13.92 9.12 -11.36
N ARG A 10 12.68 9.10 -11.86
CA ARG A 10 11.72 10.18 -11.67
C ARG A 10 11.18 10.20 -10.24
N ILE A 11 10.87 11.40 -9.73
CA ILE A 11 10.12 11.59 -8.48
C ILE A 11 8.72 12.08 -8.82
N PHE A 12 7.71 11.43 -8.27
CA PHE A 12 6.32 11.83 -8.43
C PHE A 12 5.72 12.19 -7.10
N GLN A 13 4.95 13.29 -7.05
CA GLN A 13 3.99 13.55 -6.00
C GLN A 13 2.60 13.32 -6.58
N VAL A 14 1.89 12.33 -6.06
CA VAL A 14 0.54 11.97 -6.49
C VAL A 14 -0.44 12.46 -5.43
N GLN A 15 -1.45 13.20 -5.88
CA GLN A 15 -2.58 13.65 -5.09
C GLN A 15 -3.83 12.91 -5.54
N PHE A 16 -4.73 12.65 -4.59
CA PHE A 16 -5.96 11.89 -4.79
C PHE A 16 -7.16 12.73 -4.36
N GLU A 17 -8.31 12.41 -4.94
CA GLU A 17 -9.58 13.02 -4.56
C GLU A 17 -10.23 12.26 -3.39
N PRO A 18 -11.08 12.93 -2.58
CA PRO A 18 -11.92 12.25 -1.60
C PRO A 18 -12.79 11.18 -2.25
N GLY A 19 -12.83 9.99 -1.67
CA GLY A 19 -13.62 8.85 -2.17
C GLY A 19 -12.91 7.95 -3.18
N ASP A 20 -11.68 8.29 -3.60
CA ASP A 20 -10.88 7.42 -4.45
C ASP A 20 -10.54 6.09 -3.76
N ASP A 21 -10.55 5.01 -4.56
CA ASP A 21 -9.96 3.73 -4.17
C ASP A 21 -8.43 3.82 -4.35
N PHE A 22 -7.72 3.78 -3.23
CA PHE A 22 -6.29 4.07 -3.20
C PHE A 22 -5.48 3.15 -4.11
N PHE A 23 -5.67 1.82 -4.02
CA PHE A 23 -4.87 0.88 -4.80
C PHE A 23 -5.29 0.84 -6.26
N LYS A 24 -6.57 1.03 -6.56
CA LYS A 24 -7.04 1.11 -7.95
C LYS A 24 -6.37 2.27 -8.67
N GLU A 25 -6.40 3.46 -8.08
CA GLU A 25 -5.87 4.68 -8.68
C GLU A 25 -4.32 4.66 -8.72
N LEU A 26 -3.67 4.22 -7.64
CA LEU A 26 -2.22 4.13 -7.60
C LEU A 26 -1.66 3.09 -8.59
N ASN A 27 -2.28 1.90 -8.68
CA ASN A 27 -1.83 0.89 -9.64
C ASN A 27 -2.05 1.34 -11.09
N ARG A 28 -3.14 2.07 -11.37
CA ARG A 28 -3.34 2.70 -12.68
C ARG A 28 -2.19 3.64 -13.01
N PHE A 29 -1.87 4.56 -12.10
CA PHE A 29 -0.77 5.51 -12.28
C PHE A 29 0.59 4.82 -12.50
N VAL A 30 0.95 3.85 -11.64
CA VAL A 30 2.21 3.09 -11.74
C VAL A 30 2.32 2.38 -13.08
N ARG A 31 1.22 1.79 -13.57
CA ARG A 31 1.16 1.13 -14.88
C ARG A 31 1.32 2.12 -16.02
N GLU A 32 0.56 3.22 -16.01
CA GLU A 32 0.61 4.27 -17.05
C GLU A 32 1.99 4.91 -17.16
N LYS A 33 2.65 5.17 -16.03
CA LYS A 33 4.02 5.72 -16.00
C LYS A 33 5.11 4.67 -16.19
N ASN A 34 4.74 3.39 -16.28
CA ASN A 34 5.64 2.27 -16.45
C ASN A 34 6.75 2.22 -15.38
N ILE A 35 6.40 2.47 -14.12
CA ILE A 35 7.35 2.48 -12.99
C ILE A 35 7.62 1.03 -12.58
N ARG A 36 8.83 0.52 -12.88
CA ARG A 36 9.18 -0.91 -12.70
C ARG A 36 9.72 -1.25 -11.32
N ALA A 37 10.34 -0.28 -10.67
CA ALA A 37 10.80 -0.38 -9.29
C ALA A 37 10.75 1.02 -8.67
N GLY A 38 10.52 1.09 -7.36
CA GLY A 38 10.54 2.37 -6.66
C GLY A 38 10.20 2.25 -5.19
N SER A 39 10.54 3.29 -4.43
CA SER A 39 10.11 3.50 -3.06
C SER A 39 8.86 4.38 -3.01
N VAL A 40 7.95 4.09 -2.10
CA VAL A 40 6.68 4.80 -1.92
C VAL A 40 6.61 5.33 -0.50
N PHE A 41 6.37 6.62 -0.35
CA PHE A 41 6.11 7.29 0.93
C PHE A 41 4.69 7.83 0.93
N LEU A 42 3.99 7.65 2.03
CA LEU A 42 2.56 7.94 2.14
C LEU A 42 2.27 8.72 3.41
N LEU A 43 1.45 9.75 3.29
CA LEU A 43 0.88 10.49 4.41
C LEU A 43 -0.54 10.91 4.05
N GLY A 44 -1.51 10.66 4.93
CA GLY A 44 -2.88 11.11 4.73
C GLY A 44 -3.90 10.31 5.52
N ALA A 45 -5.12 10.24 5.01
CA ALA A 45 -6.25 9.68 5.75
C ALA A 45 -7.22 8.86 4.88
N PHE A 46 -7.82 7.85 5.51
CA PHE A 46 -8.86 6.99 4.94
C PHE A 46 -10.19 7.15 5.68
N THR A 47 -11.31 6.94 4.97
CA THR A 47 -12.65 6.73 5.56
C THR A 47 -12.96 5.25 5.77
N LYS A 48 -12.30 4.38 5.01
CA LYS A 48 -12.28 2.94 5.18
C LYS A 48 -10.88 2.43 4.87
N ILE A 49 -10.34 1.55 5.69
CA ILE A 49 -9.01 0.97 5.48
C ILE A 49 -8.97 -0.51 5.83
N ASP A 50 -8.32 -1.29 4.96
CA ASP A 50 -8.15 -2.74 5.11
C ASP A 50 -6.67 -3.04 5.36
N VAL A 51 -6.38 -3.78 6.43
CA VAL A 51 -5.04 -3.98 6.97
C VAL A 51 -4.77 -5.45 7.21
N ILE A 52 -3.57 -5.92 6.86
CA ILE A 52 -3.02 -7.17 7.40
C ILE A 52 -2.18 -6.83 8.63
N SER A 53 -2.62 -7.27 9.80
CA SER A 53 -1.96 -6.98 11.09
C SER A 53 -0.80 -7.92 11.42
N GLY A 54 -0.72 -9.06 10.73
CA GLY A 54 0.35 -10.05 10.92
C GLY A 54 -0.09 -11.46 10.53
N PHE A 55 0.76 -12.44 10.81
CA PHE A 55 0.43 -13.87 10.71
C PHE A 55 -0.18 -14.37 12.01
N LYS A 56 -1.09 -15.34 11.94
CA LYS A 56 -1.68 -15.99 13.13
C LYS A 56 -0.80 -17.12 13.64
N SER A 57 -0.01 -17.74 12.77
CA SER A 57 0.92 -18.80 13.11
C SER A 57 2.19 -18.74 12.27
N MET A 58 3.11 -19.68 12.53
CA MET A 58 4.31 -19.87 11.72
C MET A 58 4.07 -20.81 10.52
N THR A 59 2.81 -21.18 10.25
CA THR A 59 2.45 -22.17 9.23
C THR A 59 1.58 -21.58 8.14
N GLY A 60 2.03 -21.71 6.89
CA GLY A 60 1.28 -21.25 5.72
C GLY A 60 1.15 -19.73 5.62
N TYR A 61 0.18 -19.27 4.82
CA TYR A 61 -0.16 -17.85 4.66
C TYR A 61 -1.45 -17.51 5.43
N ASP A 62 -1.40 -17.57 6.76
CA ASP A 62 -2.55 -17.45 7.65
C ASP A 62 -2.70 -16.05 8.29
N VAL A 63 -2.74 -15.03 7.45
CA VAL A 63 -2.74 -13.63 7.91
C VAL A 63 -4.01 -13.20 8.66
N ASP A 64 -3.87 -12.30 9.63
CA ASP A 64 -4.98 -11.63 10.31
C ASP A 64 -5.34 -10.31 9.61
N ARG A 65 -6.49 -10.32 8.91
CA ARG A 65 -7.04 -9.20 8.17
C ARG A 65 -8.03 -8.42 9.05
N ARG A 66 -7.87 -7.11 9.08
CA ARG A 66 -8.73 -6.17 9.80
C ARG A 66 -9.28 -5.15 8.81
N SER A 67 -10.51 -4.71 9.03
CA SER A 67 -11.14 -3.63 8.28
C SER A 67 -11.67 -2.61 9.27
N PHE A 68 -11.41 -1.33 9.00
CA PHE A 68 -11.88 -0.22 9.81
C PHE A 68 -12.73 0.68 8.91
N GLY A 69 -13.97 0.95 9.33
CA GLY A 69 -14.93 1.82 8.64
C GLY A 69 -15.11 3.18 9.32
N ASP A 70 -14.02 3.71 9.86
CA ASP A 70 -13.95 4.99 10.54
C ASP A 70 -12.73 5.79 10.04
N TRP A 71 -12.64 7.06 10.44
CA TRP A 71 -11.56 7.92 10.00
C TRP A 71 -10.25 7.52 10.67
N ARG A 72 -9.22 7.31 9.83
CA ARG A 72 -7.87 6.95 10.26
C ARG A 72 -6.83 7.75 9.49
N GLU A 73 -5.81 8.20 10.19
CA GLU A 73 -4.64 8.88 9.62
C GLU A 73 -3.43 7.97 9.66
N LEU A 74 -2.51 8.10 8.72
CA LEU A 74 -1.33 7.23 8.63
C LEU A 74 -0.09 7.93 8.11
N VAL A 75 1.03 7.33 8.46
CA VAL A 75 2.31 7.45 7.74
C VAL A 75 2.72 6.05 7.29
N ALA A 76 3.18 5.92 6.05
CA ALA A 76 3.57 4.62 5.52
C ALA A 76 4.78 4.68 4.57
N LEU A 77 5.42 3.53 4.44
CA LEU A 77 6.53 3.27 3.54
C LEU A 77 6.25 1.98 2.77
N GLY A 78 6.60 1.98 1.49
CA GLY A 78 6.46 0.81 0.64
C GLY A 78 7.43 0.76 -0.52
N ASN A 79 7.23 -0.23 -1.37
CA ASN A 79 7.95 -0.38 -2.62
C ASN A 79 7.02 -0.79 -3.77
N ILE A 80 7.50 -0.57 -4.99
CA ILE A 80 6.89 -1.03 -6.23
C ILE A 80 7.75 -2.15 -6.80
N SER A 81 7.10 -3.22 -7.22
CA SER A 81 7.72 -4.35 -7.93
C SER A 81 6.76 -4.91 -8.98
N TRP A 82 7.27 -5.79 -9.86
CA TRP A 82 6.48 -6.44 -10.90
C TRP A 82 6.73 -7.95 -10.86
N PRO A 83 6.07 -8.68 -9.94
CA PRO A 83 6.29 -10.10 -9.80
C PRO A 83 5.61 -10.88 -10.94
N ASP A 84 6.22 -12.00 -11.34
CA ASP A 84 5.66 -12.88 -12.38
C ASP A 84 4.40 -13.63 -11.89
N LYS A 85 4.29 -13.83 -10.57
CA LYS A 85 3.20 -14.53 -9.91
C LYS A 85 2.49 -13.61 -8.91
N PRO A 86 1.19 -13.81 -8.64
CA PRO A 86 0.48 -12.98 -7.68
C PRO A 86 1.11 -13.14 -6.28
N PRO A 87 1.39 -12.03 -5.57
CA PRO A 87 1.78 -12.09 -4.17
C PRO A 87 0.70 -12.75 -3.32
N ALA A 88 1.09 -13.60 -2.37
CA ALA A 88 0.16 -14.27 -1.46
C ALA A 88 -0.73 -13.30 -0.66
N ALA A 89 -0.25 -12.07 -0.44
CA ALA A 89 -0.99 -11.00 0.21
C ALA A 89 -2.30 -10.61 -0.50
N LEU A 90 -2.42 -10.88 -1.80
CA LEU A 90 -3.64 -10.60 -2.55
C LEU A 90 -4.76 -11.63 -2.27
N GLY A 91 -4.42 -12.79 -1.68
CA GLY A 91 -5.37 -13.85 -1.37
C GLY A 91 -5.69 -14.77 -2.56
N GLU A 92 -6.61 -15.71 -2.33
CA GLU A 92 -7.07 -16.65 -3.36
C GLU A 92 -8.04 -16.00 -4.34
N GLY A 93 -8.13 -16.52 -5.56
CA GLY A 93 -9.09 -16.04 -6.58
C GLY A 93 -8.69 -14.76 -7.32
N VAL A 94 -7.49 -14.24 -7.08
CA VAL A 94 -6.95 -13.08 -7.81
C VAL A 94 -6.60 -13.51 -9.24
N GLU A 95 -7.25 -12.88 -10.21
CA GLU A 95 -6.88 -13.04 -11.62
C GLU A 95 -5.52 -12.39 -11.89
N TRP A 96 -4.55 -13.20 -12.32
CA TRP A 96 -3.19 -12.75 -12.63
C TRP A 96 -2.79 -13.21 -14.03
N SER A 97 -3.07 -12.37 -15.03
CA SER A 97 -2.86 -12.68 -16.45
C SER A 97 -1.43 -12.42 -16.95
N GLY A 98 -0.54 -11.92 -16.10
CA GLY A 98 0.85 -11.61 -16.43
C GLY A 98 1.50 -10.67 -15.42
N PRO A 99 2.75 -10.23 -15.63
CA PRO A 99 3.41 -9.29 -14.74
C PRO A 99 2.61 -7.99 -14.62
N GLN A 100 2.25 -7.65 -13.38
CA GLN A 100 1.50 -6.43 -13.04
C GLN A 100 2.23 -5.69 -11.92
N PRO A 101 2.06 -4.36 -11.81
CA PRO A 101 2.63 -3.63 -10.69
C PRO A 101 2.02 -4.14 -9.38
N TYR A 102 2.89 -4.34 -8.40
CA TYR A 102 2.53 -4.63 -7.03
C TYR A 102 3.15 -3.58 -6.13
N VAL A 103 2.29 -2.81 -5.47
CA VAL A 103 2.68 -1.81 -4.49
C VAL A 103 2.52 -2.40 -3.10
N HIS A 104 3.63 -2.59 -2.40
CA HIS A 104 3.68 -3.21 -1.08
C HIS A 104 3.96 -2.16 -0.02
N ILE A 105 2.97 -1.84 0.84
CA ILE A 105 3.06 -0.76 1.83
C ILE A 105 2.85 -1.29 3.25
N HIS A 106 3.72 -0.86 4.16
CA HIS A 106 3.56 -1.02 5.60
C HIS A 106 3.42 0.35 6.26
N MET A 107 2.59 0.44 7.29
CA MET A 107 2.16 1.71 7.87
C MET A 107 2.10 1.70 9.39
N ALA A 108 2.18 2.90 9.96
CA ALA A 108 1.62 3.24 11.26
C ALA A 108 0.32 4.02 11.04
N LEU A 109 -0.72 3.66 11.78
CA LEU A 109 -2.10 4.10 11.62
C LEU A 109 -2.63 4.61 12.98
N SER A 110 -3.35 5.72 12.98
CA SER A 110 -3.97 6.27 14.17
C SER A 110 -5.08 5.37 14.73
N GLY A 111 -5.46 5.63 15.97
CA GLY A 111 -6.76 5.29 16.52
C GLY A 111 -7.92 5.89 15.71
N GLY A 112 -9.13 5.43 16.03
CA GLY A 112 -10.37 5.98 15.46
C GLY A 112 -10.76 7.26 16.19
N PRO A 113 -11.87 7.90 15.78
CA PRO A 113 -12.37 9.09 16.47
C PRO A 113 -12.50 8.87 17.99
N GLY A 114 -11.87 9.75 18.78
CA GLY A 114 -11.86 9.67 20.24
C GLY A 114 -10.80 8.73 20.84
N LYS A 115 -10.00 8.06 20.03
CA LYS A 115 -8.96 7.10 20.45
C LYS A 115 -7.55 7.62 20.17
N ASN A 116 -7.28 8.86 20.56
CA ASN A 116 -6.12 9.63 20.08
C ASN A 116 -4.75 9.08 20.52
N GLU A 117 -4.72 8.19 21.51
CA GLU A 117 -3.48 7.55 22.01
C GLU A 117 -3.23 6.18 21.37
N GLU A 118 -4.19 5.62 20.62
CA GLU A 118 -4.00 4.34 19.93
C GLU A 118 -3.12 4.54 18.69
N VAL A 119 -2.14 3.65 18.52
CA VAL A 119 -1.37 3.50 17.29
C VAL A 119 -1.39 2.04 16.91
N LEU A 120 -1.79 1.77 15.68
CA LEU A 120 -1.79 0.46 15.06
C LEU A 120 -0.70 0.41 13.99
N VAL A 121 -0.15 -0.77 13.72
CA VAL A 121 0.80 -0.99 12.64
C VAL A 121 0.40 -2.19 11.81
N GLY A 122 0.76 -2.20 10.53
CA GLY A 122 0.45 -3.33 9.67
C GLY A 122 0.75 -3.08 8.21
N HIS A 123 0.36 -4.04 7.39
CA HIS A 123 0.42 -3.97 5.94
C HIS A 123 -0.88 -3.38 5.39
N LEU A 124 -0.78 -2.33 4.56
CA LEU A 124 -1.92 -1.70 3.92
C LEU A 124 -2.39 -2.55 2.73
N SER A 125 -3.64 -3.01 2.76
CA SER A 125 -4.19 -3.94 1.75
C SER A 125 -5.40 -3.42 0.98
N GLY A 126 -5.98 -2.30 1.40
CA GLY A 126 -7.14 -1.68 0.75
C GLY A 126 -7.57 -0.41 1.46
N GLY A 127 -8.39 0.41 0.79
CA GLY A 127 -9.05 1.51 1.46
C GLY A 127 -9.62 2.58 0.52
N ILE A 128 -10.56 3.34 1.07
CA ILE A 128 -11.20 4.51 0.45
C ILE A 128 -10.69 5.78 1.12
N LEU A 129 -10.24 6.72 0.32
CA LEU A 129 -9.58 7.93 0.80
C LEU A 129 -10.57 8.94 1.39
N LYS A 130 -10.18 9.59 2.48
CA LYS A 130 -10.90 10.74 3.05
C LYS A 130 -10.62 12.04 2.29
N GLY A 131 -9.51 12.09 1.54
CA GLY A 131 -8.93 13.30 0.95
C GLY A 131 -7.66 13.72 1.69
N GLY A 132 -6.89 14.62 1.08
CA GLY A 132 -5.60 15.08 1.64
C GLY A 132 -4.50 14.01 1.63
N MET A 133 -4.65 12.98 0.80
CA MET A 133 -3.64 11.93 0.65
C MET A 133 -2.50 12.40 -0.24
N VAL A 134 -1.27 12.30 0.26
CA VAL A 134 -0.04 12.59 -0.48
C VAL A 134 0.78 11.31 -0.58
N VAL A 135 1.01 10.86 -1.81
CA VAL A 135 1.97 9.80 -2.13
C VAL A 135 3.18 10.42 -2.80
N GLN A 136 4.38 10.08 -2.34
CA GLN A 136 5.61 10.31 -3.08
C GLN A 136 6.16 8.99 -3.59
N ILE A 137 6.51 8.94 -4.88
CA ILE A 137 7.16 7.79 -5.51
C ILE A 137 8.54 8.21 -5.97
N PHE A 138 9.55 7.48 -5.51
CA PHE A 138 10.93 7.59 -5.97
C PHE A 138 11.19 6.39 -6.87
N GLU A 139 11.22 6.60 -8.19
CA GLU A 139 11.50 5.53 -9.14
C GLU A 139 12.96 5.09 -9.06
N HIS A 140 13.19 3.79 -9.23
CA HIS A 140 14.50 3.16 -9.29
C HIS A 140 14.73 2.63 -10.70
N ILE A 141 15.83 3.01 -11.35
CA ILE A 141 16.22 2.57 -12.70
C ILE A 141 17.55 1.83 -12.71
#